data_AF-A0A5C6CDE4-F1
#
_entry.id   AF-A0A5C6CDE4-F1
#
_cell.length_a   1.000
_cell.length_b   1.000
_cell.length_c   1.000
_cell.angle_alpha   90.00
_cell.angle_beta   90.00
_cell.angle_gamma   90.00
#
_symmetry.space_group_name_H-M   'P 1'
#
loop_
_entity.id
_entity.type
_entity.pdbx_description
1 polymer ?
#
loop_
_entity_poly.entity_id
_entity_poly.type
_entity_poly.pdbx_seq_one_letter_code
_entity_poly.pdbx_strand_id
1 'polypeptide(L)'
;MDGMNPPQQTLTGSNPDSPERDDIENPRLGKQAPLALPGDESNVCDSSLPESGIDPQRLPRPDETQPLKILWQYVIVLGAVHLVALLAFLPFSFSYLFTWSGLIFGILGHFTFGMLGITVGYHRLLTHRGFSCPKWLEHTFAILGMCNLQDSPSRWVAIHRMHHQHSDHQPDPHSPLVGFLWGHMGWVVCRHKDLDRTSHYERYVRDLLRDPFYLKLERRGGWFFVFVAHALMIVLAGATFGYFASGGLASESLRYAYSWAVWAIAVRTVFVLHGTWAVNSLSHVFGYRNYQTRDNSRNNWLVALFSHGEGWHNNHHAEPRSAAHGHRWYEFDMSWRVIQLLEMVGLAKDVVRPKGSGKRKQPTG
;
A
#
# COMPACT_ATOMS: atom_id res chain seq x y z
N MET A 1 50.41 46.35 -19.50
CA MET A 1 49.05 46.72 -19.06
C MET A 1 48.50 45.53 -18.28
N ASP A 2 49.21 45.10 -17.23
CA ASP A 2 49.12 45.61 -15.84
C ASP A 2 47.72 45.25 -15.28
N GLY A 3 47.59 44.17 -14.52
CA GLY A 3 47.83 44.12 -13.06
C GLY A 3 46.52 44.56 -12.37
N MET A 4 45.88 43.83 -11.45
CA MET A 4 46.34 43.24 -10.19
C MET A 4 45.20 42.38 -9.59
N ASN A 5 45.55 41.25 -8.97
CA ASN A 5 44.98 40.76 -7.70
C ASN A 5 45.93 41.25 -6.58
N PRO A 6 45.63 41.31 -5.24
CA PRO A 6 44.80 40.42 -4.39
C PRO A 6 44.15 41.21 -3.18
N PRO A 7 44.00 40.73 -1.90
CA PRO A 7 43.97 39.38 -1.28
C PRO A 7 42.80 39.11 -0.29
N GLN A 8 42.72 37.84 0.13
CA GLN A 8 41.98 37.31 1.28
C GLN A 8 42.49 37.84 2.63
N GLN A 9 41.62 37.93 3.64
CA GLN A 9 41.98 38.01 5.06
C GLN A 9 41.24 36.96 5.89
N THR A 10 42.02 36.25 6.69
CA THR A 10 41.65 35.34 7.79
C THR A 10 42.23 35.90 9.10
N LEU A 11 41.42 36.07 10.15
CA LEU A 11 41.81 36.24 11.56
C LEU A 11 40.63 35.68 12.39
N THR A 12 40.67 34.58 13.17
CA THR A 12 41.40 34.20 14.41
C THR A 12 41.08 35.03 15.67
N GLY A 13 40.52 34.37 16.70
CA GLY A 13 40.52 34.72 18.13
C GLY A 13 39.64 35.92 18.52
N SER A 14 39.00 36.04 19.68
CA SER A 14 39.09 35.36 20.98
C SER A 14 37.96 35.91 21.88
N ASN A 15 37.27 35.05 22.63
CA ASN A 15 36.51 35.40 23.85
C ASN A 15 37.52 35.39 25.03
N PRO A 16 37.40 36.20 26.10
CA PRO A 16 36.42 35.89 27.16
C PRO A 16 35.93 37.08 28.02
N ASP A 17 35.07 36.74 28.98
CA ASP A 17 34.90 37.32 30.33
C ASP A 17 33.51 37.93 30.68
N SER A 18 32.82 37.14 31.52
CA SER A 18 31.74 37.50 32.44
C SER A 18 32.29 38.15 33.72
N PRO A 19 31.42 38.79 34.53
CA PRO A 19 31.31 38.31 35.91
C PRO A 19 29.87 38.27 36.49
N GLU A 20 29.65 37.14 37.15
CA GLU A 20 28.85 36.74 38.33
C GLU A 20 28.18 37.77 39.29
N ARG A 21 27.18 37.24 40.05
CA ARG A 21 26.56 37.63 41.37
C ARG A 21 25.14 38.25 41.31
N ASP A 22 24.16 37.95 42.17
CA ASP A 22 24.07 37.27 43.48
C ASP A 22 22.66 36.65 43.75
N ASP A 23 22.61 35.73 44.72
CA ASP A 23 21.48 34.98 45.28
C ASP A 23 20.49 35.79 46.15
N ILE A 24 19.19 35.41 46.21
CA ILE A 24 18.33 35.55 47.42
C ILE A 24 17.32 34.38 47.51
N GLU A 25 17.29 33.77 48.69
CA GLU A 25 16.48 32.63 49.17
C GLU A 25 15.13 33.03 49.85
N ASN A 26 14.23 32.03 49.92
CA ASN A 26 13.34 31.64 51.06
C ASN A 26 11.83 32.04 51.16
N PRO A 27 11.00 31.26 51.92
CA PRO A 27 9.71 30.70 51.44
C PRO A 27 8.53 30.96 52.42
N ARG A 28 7.28 30.59 52.11
CA ARG A 28 6.22 30.42 53.13
C ARG A 28 5.18 29.34 52.81
N LEU A 29 5.04 28.40 53.75
CA LEU A 29 3.91 27.50 53.99
C LEU A 29 2.63 28.25 54.40
N GLY A 30 1.45 27.67 54.14
CA GLY A 30 0.19 28.14 54.73
C GLY A 30 -1.06 27.28 54.51
N LYS A 31 -1.25 26.30 55.42
CA LYS A 31 -2.50 25.89 56.10
C LYS A 31 -3.57 25.01 55.41
N GLN A 32 -4.05 24.08 56.25
CA GLN A 32 -4.98 22.96 56.08
C GLN A 32 -6.47 23.34 56.02
N ALA A 33 -7.26 22.39 55.53
CA ALA A 33 -8.72 22.35 55.39
C ALA A 33 -9.50 22.19 56.72
N PRO A 34 -10.85 22.31 56.67
CA PRO A 34 -11.74 21.64 57.62
C PRO A 34 -12.60 20.54 56.96
N LEU A 35 -12.76 19.43 57.70
CA LEU A 35 -13.70 18.32 57.48
C LEU A 35 -15.16 18.75 57.77
N ALA A 36 -16.10 18.26 56.97
CA ALA A 36 -17.51 18.09 57.37
C ALA A 36 -18.06 16.77 56.77
N LEU A 37 -18.73 15.97 57.61
CA LEU A 37 -19.49 14.74 57.29
C LEU A 37 -21.01 15.06 57.38
N PRO A 38 -21.93 14.08 57.19
CA PRO A 38 -22.57 13.70 55.92
C PRO A 38 -24.07 14.05 55.91
N GLY A 39 -24.68 14.16 54.72
CA GLY A 39 -26.12 14.40 54.59
C GLY A 39 -26.64 13.99 53.22
N ASP A 40 -27.45 12.95 53.24
CA ASP A 40 -28.21 12.35 52.15
C ASP A 40 -29.19 13.37 51.51
N GLU A 41 -29.31 13.38 50.18
CA GLU A 41 -30.59 13.39 49.46
C GLU A 41 -30.42 13.63 47.95
N SER A 42 -31.26 12.90 47.21
CA SER A 42 -31.71 13.10 45.83
C SER A 42 -30.87 12.51 44.69
N ASN A 43 -31.24 11.25 44.36
CA ASN A 43 -31.48 10.75 43.02
C ASN A 43 -31.25 11.78 41.88
N VAL A 44 -30.07 11.75 41.31
CA VAL A 44 -29.89 12.06 39.89
C VAL A 44 -29.63 10.73 39.21
N CYS A 45 -30.66 10.20 38.53
CA CYS A 45 -30.46 9.17 37.52
C CYS A 45 -29.52 9.77 36.46
N ASP A 46 -28.23 9.50 36.62
CA ASP A 46 -27.27 9.68 35.54
C ASP A 46 -27.66 8.69 34.44
N SER A 47 -28.33 9.20 33.42
CA SER A 47 -28.55 8.50 32.17
C SER A 47 -27.23 8.47 31.39
N SER A 48 -26.19 7.87 31.96
CA SER A 48 -25.05 7.39 31.20
C SER A 48 -25.50 6.09 30.52
N LEU A 49 -26.08 6.27 29.32
CA LEU A 49 -26.06 5.21 28.31
C LEU A 49 -24.62 4.67 28.27
N PRO A 50 -24.39 3.35 28.29
CA PRO A 50 -23.05 2.83 28.08
C PRO A 50 -22.60 3.36 26.71
N GLU A 51 -21.55 4.19 26.69
CA GLU A 51 -20.88 4.56 25.44
C GLU A 51 -20.59 3.26 24.71
N SER A 52 -21.30 3.06 23.61
CA SER A 52 -21.23 1.88 22.80
C SER A 52 -19.81 1.69 22.29
N GLY A 53 -19.05 0.79 22.91
CA GLY A 53 -17.91 0.07 22.33
C GLY A 53 -16.97 0.87 21.43
N ILE A 54 -16.52 2.06 21.87
CA ILE A 54 -15.48 2.78 21.14
C ILE A 54 -14.15 2.11 21.49
N ASP A 55 -13.63 1.34 20.53
CA ASP A 55 -12.26 0.85 20.52
C ASP A 55 -11.31 2.03 20.82
N PRO A 56 -10.50 1.98 21.90
CA PRO A 56 -9.61 3.07 22.31
C PRO A 56 -8.55 3.44 21.27
N GLN A 57 -8.44 2.70 20.17
CA GLN A 57 -7.54 2.96 19.05
C GLN A 57 -8.20 3.64 17.84
N ARG A 58 -9.48 4.03 17.91
CA ARG A 58 -10.13 4.65 16.74
C ARG A 58 -9.51 5.99 16.36
N LEU A 59 -9.16 6.13 15.08
CA LEU A 59 -8.67 7.38 14.51
C LEU A 59 -9.78 8.14 13.78
N PRO A 60 -9.77 9.49 13.82
CA PRO A 60 -10.51 10.26 12.83
C PRO A 60 -9.96 10.00 11.43
N ARG A 61 -10.79 10.20 10.41
CA ARG A 61 -10.34 10.18 8.99
C ARG A 61 -9.26 11.24 8.75
N PRO A 62 -8.39 11.07 7.74
CA PRO A 62 -7.46 12.11 7.33
C PRO A 62 -8.19 13.42 6.99
N ASP A 63 -7.65 14.56 7.43
CA ASP A 63 -8.27 15.88 7.22
C ASP A 63 -8.39 16.23 5.73
N GLU A 64 -7.49 15.69 4.92
CA GLU A 64 -7.45 15.83 3.46
C GLU A 64 -8.64 15.16 2.77
N THR A 65 -9.40 14.31 3.48
CA THR A 65 -10.63 13.68 2.97
C THR A 65 -11.90 14.47 3.31
N GLN A 66 -11.77 15.55 4.09
CA GLN A 66 -12.91 16.38 4.53
C GLN A 66 -13.11 17.63 3.65
N PRO A 67 -14.34 18.01 3.29
CA PRO A 67 -15.57 17.25 3.48
C PRO A 67 -15.57 15.99 2.60
N LEU A 68 -16.21 14.93 3.10
CA LEU A 68 -16.28 13.65 2.40
C LEU A 68 -16.89 13.82 1.00
N LYS A 69 -16.12 13.49 -0.03
CA LYS A 69 -16.57 13.49 -1.43
C LYS A 69 -16.31 12.12 -2.04
N ILE A 70 -17.36 11.51 -2.57
CA ILE A 70 -17.27 10.21 -3.23
C ILE A 70 -16.81 10.39 -4.68
N LEU A 71 -15.82 9.60 -5.08
CA LEU A 71 -15.33 9.51 -6.45
C LEU A 71 -16.17 8.48 -7.22
N TRP A 72 -17.32 8.91 -7.74
CA TRP A 72 -18.27 8.02 -8.42
C TRP A 72 -17.68 7.22 -9.57
N GLN A 73 -16.69 7.77 -10.28
CA GLN A 73 -15.93 7.02 -11.29
C GLN A 73 -15.30 5.74 -10.73
N TYR A 74 -14.73 5.79 -9.52
CA TYR A 74 -14.10 4.63 -8.89
C TYR A 74 -15.18 3.66 -8.39
N VAL A 75 -16.27 4.19 -7.82
CA VAL A 75 -17.42 3.37 -7.39
C VAL A 75 -18.00 2.58 -8.57
N ILE A 76 -18.19 3.22 -9.72
CA ILE A 76 -18.76 2.59 -10.91
C ILE A 76 -17.81 1.54 -11.48
N VAL A 77 -16.53 1.86 -11.66
CA VAL A 77 -15.56 0.92 -12.26
C VAL A 77 -15.30 -0.26 -11.33
N LEU A 78 -15.05 0.00 -10.03
CA LEU A 78 -14.85 -1.07 -9.06
C LEU A 78 -16.14 -1.87 -8.87
N GLY A 79 -17.29 -1.22 -8.74
CA GLY A 79 -18.58 -1.90 -8.66
C GLY A 79 -18.83 -2.81 -9.87
N ALA A 80 -18.59 -2.33 -11.09
CA ALA A 80 -18.75 -3.10 -12.31
C ALA A 80 -17.84 -4.34 -12.36
N VAL A 81 -16.55 -4.22 -12.03
CA VAL A 81 -15.65 -5.39 -12.05
C VAL A 81 -16.05 -6.42 -10.98
N HIS A 82 -16.54 -5.99 -9.83
CA HIS A 82 -17.06 -6.91 -8.80
C HIS A 82 -18.34 -7.60 -9.25
N LEU A 83 -19.28 -6.87 -9.87
CA LEU A 83 -20.51 -7.45 -10.41
C LEU A 83 -20.22 -8.48 -11.51
N VAL A 84 -19.27 -8.20 -12.42
CA VAL A 84 -18.85 -9.16 -13.45
C VAL A 84 -18.16 -10.37 -12.82
N ALA A 85 -17.33 -10.18 -11.79
CA ALA A 85 -16.71 -11.30 -11.07
C ALA A 85 -17.76 -12.20 -10.38
N LEU A 86 -18.84 -11.62 -9.84
CA LEU A 86 -19.93 -12.38 -9.22
C LEU A 86 -20.67 -13.29 -10.21
N LEU A 87 -20.64 -13.00 -11.51
CA LEU A 87 -21.19 -13.90 -12.54
C LEU A 87 -20.51 -15.29 -12.53
N ALA A 88 -19.28 -15.38 -12.03
CA ALA A 88 -18.58 -16.66 -11.85
C ALA A 88 -19.23 -17.56 -10.80
N PHE A 89 -20.08 -17.04 -9.92
CA PHE A 89 -20.69 -17.80 -8.82
C PHE A 89 -22.19 -18.00 -8.99
N LEU A 90 -22.81 -17.41 -10.02
CA LEU A 90 -24.24 -17.59 -10.29
C LEU A 90 -24.47 -18.91 -11.04
N PRO A 91 -25.33 -19.83 -10.55
CA PRO A 91 -25.49 -21.17 -11.14
C PRO A 91 -25.80 -21.19 -12.64
N PHE A 92 -26.65 -20.26 -13.10
CA PHE A 92 -27.04 -20.17 -14.51
C PHE A 92 -25.91 -19.65 -15.41
N SER A 93 -25.11 -18.71 -14.90
CA SER A 93 -23.97 -18.13 -15.62
C SER A 93 -22.75 -19.04 -15.58
N PHE A 94 -22.51 -19.73 -14.46
CA PHE A 94 -21.33 -20.56 -14.24
C PHE A 94 -21.21 -21.64 -15.30
N SER A 95 -22.30 -22.33 -15.63
CA SER A 95 -22.28 -23.43 -16.61
C SER A 95 -21.81 -22.98 -18.01
N TYR A 96 -22.12 -21.75 -18.41
CA TYR A 96 -21.70 -21.20 -19.71
C TYR A 96 -20.35 -20.47 -19.65
N LEU A 97 -20.14 -19.66 -18.61
CA LEU A 97 -18.97 -18.80 -18.43
C LEU A 97 -17.76 -19.55 -17.85
N PHE A 98 -17.94 -20.75 -17.31
CA PHE A 98 -16.82 -21.56 -16.85
C PHE A 98 -16.17 -22.29 -18.02
N THR A 99 -14.86 -22.07 -18.14
CA THR A 99 -13.96 -22.90 -18.95
C THR A 99 -12.69 -23.13 -18.14
N TRP A 100 -12.08 -24.31 -18.26
CA TRP A 100 -10.80 -24.60 -17.62
C TRP A 100 -9.72 -23.61 -18.05
N SER A 101 -9.71 -23.23 -19.33
CA SER A 101 -8.79 -22.22 -19.85
C SER A 101 -8.96 -20.87 -19.14
N GLY A 102 -10.19 -20.38 -18.96
CA GLY A 102 -10.48 -19.13 -18.27
C GLY A 102 -9.97 -19.15 -16.82
N LEU A 103 -10.24 -20.23 -16.09
CA LEU A 103 -9.73 -20.42 -14.72
C LEU A 103 -8.20 -20.42 -14.68
N ILE A 104 -7.56 -21.19 -15.56
CA ILE A 104 -6.08 -21.27 -15.65
C ILE A 104 -5.48 -19.91 -15.95
N PHE A 105 -6.02 -19.17 -16.94
CA PHE A 105 -5.54 -17.82 -17.26
C PHE A 105 -5.85 -16.80 -16.16
N GLY A 106 -6.91 -17.00 -15.38
CA GLY A 106 -7.15 -16.23 -14.14
C GLY A 106 -6.07 -16.48 -13.09
N ILE A 107 -5.72 -17.73 -12.83
CA ILE A 107 -4.65 -18.08 -11.87
C ILE A 107 -3.29 -17.56 -12.37
N LEU A 108 -2.95 -17.80 -13.63
CA LEU A 108 -1.70 -17.28 -14.23
C LEU A 108 -1.68 -15.75 -14.23
N GLY A 109 -2.82 -15.12 -14.48
CA GLY A 109 -2.99 -13.67 -14.40
C GLY A 109 -2.80 -13.13 -12.98
N HIS A 110 -3.18 -13.88 -11.94
CA HIS A 110 -2.94 -13.51 -10.54
C HIS A 110 -1.44 -13.41 -10.24
N PHE A 111 -0.65 -14.39 -10.69
CA PHE A 111 0.82 -14.31 -10.59
C PHE A 111 1.42 -13.25 -11.51
N THR A 112 0.92 -13.11 -12.74
CA THR A 112 1.52 -12.20 -13.72
C THR A 112 1.23 -10.74 -13.40
N PHE A 113 -0.03 -10.39 -13.16
CA PHE A 113 -0.43 -9.00 -12.91
C PHE A 113 -0.33 -8.67 -11.42
N GLY A 114 -0.76 -9.56 -10.53
CA GLY A 114 -0.72 -9.34 -9.08
C GLY A 114 0.70 -9.40 -8.53
N MET A 115 1.35 -10.57 -8.60
CA MET A 115 2.71 -10.72 -8.06
C MET A 115 3.75 -9.89 -8.83
N LEU A 116 3.92 -10.09 -10.14
CA LEU A 116 4.98 -9.35 -10.85
C LEU A 116 4.68 -7.85 -10.94
N GLY A 117 3.41 -7.48 -11.14
CA GLY A 117 3.00 -6.09 -11.29
C GLY A 117 2.94 -5.30 -9.98
N ILE A 118 2.17 -5.79 -9.00
CA ILE A 118 1.94 -5.07 -7.74
C ILE A 118 3.06 -5.34 -6.73
N THR A 119 3.34 -6.60 -6.41
CA THR A 119 4.24 -6.92 -5.30
C THR A 119 5.71 -6.69 -5.68
N VAL A 120 6.17 -7.27 -6.79
CA VAL A 120 7.56 -7.10 -7.28
C VAL A 120 7.73 -5.71 -7.88
N GLY A 121 6.83 -5.28 -8.77
CA GLY A 121 6.89 -4.02 -9.50
C GLY A 121 6.63 -2.79 -8.63
N TYR A 122 5.35 -2.52 -8.34
CA TYR A 122 4.97 -1.28 -7.64
C TYR A 122 5.57 -1.19 -6.24
N HIS A 123 5.51 -2.29 -5.48
CA HIS A 123 5.89 -2.24 -4.08
C HIS A 123 7.41 -2.36 -3.87
N ARG A 124 8.01 -3.52 -4.17
CA ARG A 124 9.43 -3.77 -3.84
C ARG A 124 10.41 -3.00 -4.73
N LEU A 125 10.11 -2.88 -6.02
CA LEU A 125 10.97 -2.15 -6.97
C LEU A 125 10.73 -0.65 -6.93
N LEU A 126 9.52 -0.17 -7.26
CA LEU A 126 9.27 1.27 -7.44
C LEU A 126 9.18 2.02 -6.11
N THR A 127 8.44 1.47 -5.14
CA THR A 127 8.25 2.17 -3.86
C THR A 127 9.50 2.15 -3.01
N HIS A 128 10.07 0.97 -2.76
CA HIS A 128 11.10 0.79 -1.74
C HIS A 128 12.53 0.65 -2.25
N ARG A 129 12.71 0.51 -3.58
CA ARG A 129 14.04 0.33 -4.19
C ARG A 129 14.80 -0.81 -3.50
N GLY A 130 14.11 -1.93 -3.28
CA GLY A 130 14.69 -3.14 -2.70
C GLY A 130 15.61 -3.89 -3.66
N PHE A 131 15.51 -3.60 -4.95
CA PHE A 131 16.48 -4.00 -5.97
C PHE A 131 16.45 -3.00 -7.13
N SER A 132 17.41 -3.11 -8.03
CA SER A 132 17.47 -2.38 -9.31
C SER A 132 17.39 -3.37 -10.48
N CYS A 133 16.86 -2.95 -11.63
CA CYS A 133 16.82 -3.77 -12.84
C CYS A 133 16.89 -2.90 -14.10
N PRO A 134 17.16 -3.48 -15.29
CA PRO A 134 17.10 -2.73 -16.54
C PRO A 134 15.75 -2.04 -16.76
N LYS A 135 15.77 -0.84 -17.34
CA LYS A 135 14.57 -0.01 -17.49
C LYS A 135 13.42 -0.66 -18.25
N TRP A 136 13.73 -1.47 -19.27
CA TRP A 136 12.69 -2.21 -20.00
C TRP A 136 11.94 -3.18 -19.08
N LEU A 137 12.62 -3.80 -18.10
CA LEU A 137 12.01 -4.74 -17.16
C LEU A 137 11.23 -3.98 -16.07
N GLU A 138 11.79 -2.88 -15.57
CA GLU A 138 11.09 -1.97 -14.64
C GLU A 138 9.77 -1.46 -15.23
N HIS A 139 9.80 -0.98 -16.48
CA HIS A 139 8.60 -0.52 -17.20
C HIS A 139 7.64 -1.68 -17.49
N THR A 140 8.15 -2.88 -17.77
CA THR A 140 7.31 -4.08 -17.95
C THR A 140 6.52 -4.38 -16.68
N PHE A 141 7.16 -4.44 -15.51
CA PHE A 141 6.47 -4.64 -14.24
C PHE A 141 5.45 -3.53 -13.97
N ALA A 142 5.76 -2.28 -14.29
CA ALA A 142 4.81 -1.19 -14.15
C ALA A 142 3.55 -1.36 -15.03
N ILE A 143 3.71 -1.82 -16.27
CA ILE A 143 2.58 -2.12 -17.17
C ILE A 143 1.72 -3.24 -16.60
N LEU A 144 2.35 -4.31 -16.11
CA LEU A 144 1.63 -5.42 -15.48
C LEU A 144 0.84 -4.96 -14.24
N GLY A 145 1.39 -4.03 -13.44
CA GLY A 145 0.70 -3.46 -12.28
C GLY A 145 -0.58 -2.72 -12.65
N MET A 146 -0.55 -1.91 -13.72
CA MET A 146 -1.73 -1.16 -14.21
C MET A 146 -2.89 -2.07 -14.63
N CYS A 147 -2.64 -3.35 -14.94
CA CYS A 147 -3.67 -4.33 -15.28
C CYS A 147 -4.56 -4.78 -14.09
N ASN A 148 -4.39 -4.20 -12.89
CA ASN A 148 -5.14 -4.57 -11.68
C ASN A 148 -6.05 -3.46 -11.10
N LEU A 149 -6.30 -2.37 -11.83
CA LEU A 149 -7.14 -1.26 -11.33
C LEU A 149 -6.68 -0.64 -10.00
N GLN A 150 -5.37 -0.61 -9.75
CA GLN A 150 -4.77 0.02 -8.56
C GLN A 150 -4.10 1.35 -8.88
N ASP A 151 -4.71 2.15 -9.75
CA ASP A 151 -4.21 3.47 -10.14
C ASP A 151 -2.86 3.46 -10.90
N SER A 152 -2.37 4.66 -11.23
CA SER A 152 -1.06 4.84 -11.87
C SER A 152 0.10 4.41 -10.96
N PRO A 153 1.27 4.05 -11.53
CA PRO A 153 2.45 3.71 -10.72
C PRO A 153 2.84 4.83 -9.76
N SER A 154 2.84 6.08 -10.23
CA SER A 154 3.24 7.24 -9.41
C SER A 154 2.26 7.49 -8.27
N ARG A 155 0.95 7.41 -8.54
CA ARG A 155 -0.06 7.64 -7.50
C ARG A 155 -0.08 6.52 -6.46
N TRP A 156 0.01 5.27 -6.89
CA TRP A 156 0.12 4.12 -5.98
C TRP A 156 1.34 4.24 -5.06
N VAL A 157 2.53 4.51 -5.64
CA VAL A 157 3.77 4.69 -4.88
C VAL A 157 3.65 5.87 -3.90
N ALA A 158 3.02 6.98 -4.30
CA ALA A 158 2.81 8.11 -3.41
C ALA A 158 1.95 7.77 -2.20
N ILE A 159 0.80 7.09 -2.42
CA ILE A 159 -0.08 6.61 -1.34
C ILE A 159 0.69 5.68 -0.40
N HIS A 160 1.45 4.74 -0.95
CA HIS A 160 2.21 3.78 -0.14
C HIS A 160 3.33 4.44 0.68
N ARG A 161 4.03 5.43 0.10
CA ARG A 161 5.04 6.22 0.83
C ARG A 161 4.40 7.10 1.91
N MET A 162 3.24 7.70 1.66
CA MET A 162 2.45 8.42 2.68
C MET A 162 2.06 7.49 3.83
N HIS A 163 1.59 6.28 3.51
CA HIS A 163 1.26 5.27 4.51
C HIS A 163 2.49 4.92 5.36
N HIS A 164 3.65 4.59 4.80
CA HIS A 164 4.84 4.34 5.64
C HIS A 164 5.25 5.53 6.51
N GLN A 165 5.07 6.76 6.01
CA GLN A 165 5.41 7.96 6.76
C GLN A 165 4.48 8.16 7.96
N HIS A 166 3.19 7.87 7.80
CA HIS A 166 2.13 8.20 8.76
C HIS A 166 1.35 6.99 9.28
N SER A 167 1.87 5.78 9.09
CA SER A 167 1.16 4.51 9.31
C SER A 167 0.48 4.47 10.67
N ASP A 168 -0.82 4.16 10.67
CA ASP A 168 -1.67 4.11 11.87
C ASP A 168 -1.68 5.40 12.70
N HIS A 169 -1.48 6.54 12.05
CA HIS A 169 -1.78 7.87 12.56
C HIS A 169 -2.78 8.55 11.63
N GLN A 170 -3.44 9.62 12.07
CA GLN A 170 -4.53 10.26 11.32
C GLN A 170 -4.20 10.57 9.84
N PRO A 171 -2.99 11.04 9.44
CA PRO A 171 -2.71 11.35 8.04
C PRO A 171 -2.52 10.11 7.13
N ASP A 172 -2.55 8.90 7.67
CA ASP A 172 -2.50 7.66 6.90
C ASP A 172 -3.73 7.54 5.99
N PRO A 173 -3.57 7.50 4.65
CA PRO A 173 -4.71 7.45 3.73
C PRO A 173 -5.67 6.29 4.00
N HIS A 174 -5.15 5.17 4.51
CA HIS A 174 -5.88 3.91 4.59
C HIS A 174 -5.66 3.15 5.90
N SER A 175 -5.43 3.85 7.01
CA SER A 175 -5.35 3.16 8.31
C SER A 175 -6.68 2.47 8.63
N PRO A 176 -6.68 1.17 8.99
CA PRO A 176 -7.88 0.47 9.43
C PRO A 176 -8.36 0.91 10.81
N LEU A 177 -7.57 1.70 11.55
CA LEU A 177 -7.98 2.28 12.83
C LEU A 177 -9.06 3.37 12.67
N VAL A 178 -9.21 3.95 11.48
CA VAL A 178 -10.40 4.75 11.13
C VAL A 178 -11.66 3.89 11.11
N GLY A 179 -11.50 2.63 10.69
CA GLY A 179 -12.54 1.61 10.59
C GLY A 179 -12.16 0.56 9.55
N PHE A 180 -12.55 -0.69 9.78
CA PHE A 180 -12.19 -1.81 8.89
C PHE A 180 -12.57 -1.55 7.42
N LEU A 181 -13.81 -1.13 7.16
CA LEU A 181 -14.26 -0.84 5.79
C LEU A 181 -13.50 0.34 5.18
N TRP A 182 -13.11 1.33 5.98
CA TRP A 182 -12.28 2.44 5.51
C TRP A 182 -10.93 1.93 5.04
N GLY A 183 -10.16 1.26 5.90
CA GLY A 183 -8.81 0.78 5.58
C GLY A 183 -8.77 -0.33 4.53
N HIS A 184 -9.86 -1.10 4.39
CA HIS A 184 -9.95 -2.11 3.34
C HIS A 184 -10.24 -1.47 1.96
N MET A 185 -11.34 -0.72 1.81
CA MET A 185 -11.73 -0.22 0.48
C MET A 185 -12.34 1.19 0.46
N GLY A 186 -12.82 1.69 1.59
CA GLY A 186 -13.53 2.97 1.66
C GLY A 186 -12.65 4.15 1.27
N TRP A 187 -11.37 4.13 1.64
CA TRP A 187 -10.40 5.16 1.28
C TRP A 187 -10.23 5.32 -0.24
N VAL A 188 -10.36 4.22 -1.01
CA VAL A 188 -10.16 4.20 -2.46
C VAL A 188 -11.22 5.02 -3.18
N VAL A 189 -12.47 4.95 -2.72
CA VAL A 189 -13.62 5.61 -3.35
C VAL A 189 -13.89 7.01 -2.81
N CYS A 190 -13.09 7.46 -1.84
CA CYS A 190 -13.19 8.78 -1.25
C CYS A 190 -12.09 9.70 -1.80
N ARG A 191 -12.46 10.96 -2.05
CA ARG A 191 -11.51 11.98 -2.49
C ARG A 191 -10.50 12.28 -1.38
N HIS A 192 -9.24 12.40 -1.76
CA HIS A 192 -8.15 12.84 -0.89
C HIS A 192 -7.43 14.02 -1.55
N LYS A 193 -7.48 15.20 -0.94
CA LYS A 193 -6.99 16.45 -1.56
C LYS A 193 -5.53 16.37 -2.01
N ASP A 194 -4.67 15.73 -1.22
CA ASP A 194 -3.25 15.56 -1.55
C ASP A 194 -3.00 14.64 -2.74
N LEU A 195 -4.00 13.87 -3.18
CA LEU A 195 -3.85 12.93 -4.29
C LEU A 195 -4.51 13.45 -5.59
N ASP A 196 -5.37 14.46 -5.53
CA ASP A 196 -6.19 14.92 -6.67
C ASP A 196 -5.41 15.35 -7.92
N ARG A 197 -4.19 15.87 -7.72
CA ARG A 197 -3.35 16.40 -8.79
C ARG A 197 -1.93 15.92 -8.60
N THR A 198 -1.24 15.64 -9.70
CA THR A 198 0.16 15.21 -9.68
C THR A 198 1.06 16.14 -8.89
N SER A 199 0.85 17.46 -8.97
CA SER A 199 1.63 18.45 -8.23
C SER A 199 1.49 18.34 -6.70
N HIS A 200 0.40 17.76 -6.19
CA HIS A 200 0.17 17.64 -4.74
C HIS A 200 1.00 16.50 -4.13
N TYR A 201 1.09 15.37 -4.82
CA TYR A 201 1.83 14.19 -4.34
C TYR A 201 3.20 13.99 -5.00
N GLU A 202 3.60 14.86 -5.94
CA GLU A 202 4.90 14.83 -6.60
C GLU A 202 6.06 14.76 -5.61
N ARG A 203 5.94 15.41 -4.44
CA ARG A 203 6.94 15.35 -3.35
C ARG A 203 7.33 13.93 -2.96
N TYR A 204 6.39 12.98 -3.09
CA TYR A 204 6.62 11.57 -2.79
C TYR A 204 7.21 10.78 -3.94
N VAL A 205 7.20 11.27 -5.17
CA VAL A 205 7.50 10.47 -6.39
C VAL A 205 8.32 11.21 -7.44
N ARG A 206 9.10 12.21 -7.03
CA ARG A 206 10.02 12.94 -7.92
C ARG A 206 11.00 12.01 -8.65
N ASP A 207 11.39 10.91 -8.03
CA ASP A 207 12.26 9.90 -8.64
C ASP A 207 11.58 9.16 -9.81
N LEU A 208 10.28 8.90 -9.73
CA LEU A 208 9.50 8.29 -10.82
C LEU A 208 9.18 9.31 -11.92
N LEU A 209 8.71 10.50 -11.56
CA LEU A 209 8.23 11.51 -12.52
C LEU A 209 9.34 12.11 -13.41
N ARG A 210 10.62 11.91 -13.06
CA ARG A 210 11.76 12.22 -13.94
C ARG A 210 11.83 11.33 -15.17
N ASP A 211 11.26 10.13 -15.12
CA ASP A 211 11.19 9.22 -16.26
C ASP A 211 10.02 9.63 -17.18
N PRO A 212 10.27 9.94 -18.47
CA PRO A 212 9.22 10.31 -19.41
C PRO A 212 8.12 9.25 -19.54
N PHE A 213 8.46 7.97 -19.34
CA PHE A 213 7.49 6.88 -19.35
C PHE A 213 6.41 7.07 -18.27
N TYR A 214 6.80 7.25 -17.01
CA TYR A 214 5.87 7.46 -15.89
C TYR A 214 5.13 8.78 -16.02
N LEU A 215 5.81 9.84 -16.44
CA LEU A 215 5.17 11.14 -16.66
C LEU A 215 4.06 11.09 -17.71
N LYS A 216 4.26 10.33 -18.80
CA LYS A 216 3.24 10.14 -19.84
C LYS A 216 2.04 9.32 -19.34
N LEU A 217 2.27 8.29 -18.53
CA LEU A 217 1.21 7.46 -17.95
C LEU A 217 0.35 8.23 -16.95
N GLU A 218 0.98 9.11 -16.18
CA GLU A 218 0.29 9.97 -15.21
C GLU A 218 -0.60 11.01 -15.90
N ARG A 219 -0.10 11.60 -16.99
CA ARG A 219 -0.83 12.60 -17.75
C ARG A 219 -2.04 11.97 -18.45
N ARG A 220 -3.19 12.65 -18.34
CA ARG A 220 -4.44 12.32 -19.05
C ARG A 220 -5.01 10.92 -18.73
N GLY A 221 -4.63 10.32 -17.60
CA GLY A 221 -5.16 9.01 -17.20
C GLY A 221 -4.70 7.85 -18.10
N GLY A 222 -3.49 7.93 -18.65
CA GLY A 222 -2.94 6.92 -19.55
C GLY A 222 -2.95 5.50 -18.96
N TRP A 223 -2.80 5.38 -17.64
CA TRP A 223 -2.83 4.10 -16.93
C TRP A 223 -4.16 3.34 -17.12
N PHE A 224 -5.30 4.04 -17.15
CA PHE A 224 -6.61 3.40 -17.29
C PHE A 224 -6.78 2.79 -18.69
N PHE A 225 -6.23 3.45 -19.72
CA PHE A 225 -6.22 2.90 -21.08
C PHE A 225 -5.35 1.64 -21.19
N VAL A 226 -4.29 1.51 -20.38
CA VAL A 226 -3.53 0.26 -20.30
C VAL A 226 -4.40 -0.87 -19.78
N PHE A 227 -5.16 -0.64 -18.70
CA PHE A 227 -6.10 -1.64 -18.19
C PHE A 227 -7.13 -2.06 -19.24
N VAL A 228 -7.76 -1.10 -19.92
CA VAL A 228 -8.77 -1.35 -20.97
C VAL A 228 -8.17 -2.11 -22.15
N ALA A 229 -6.97 -1.74 -22.60
CA ALA A 229 -6.28 -2.42 -23.69
C ALA A 229 -5.94 -3.87 -23.30
N HIS A 230 -5.43 -4.11 -22.09
CA HIS A 230 -5.19 -5.47 -21.60
C HIS A 230 -6.48 -6.30 -21.53
N ALA A 231 -7.58 -5.69 -21.07
CA ALA A 231 -8.85 -6.38 -20.95
C ALA A 231 -9.38 -6.79 -22.33
N LEU A 232 -9.33 -5.88 -23.30
CA LEU A 232 -9.70 -6.15 -24.68
C LEU A 232 -8.82 -7.24 -25.29
N MET A 233 -7.50 -7.21 -25.09
CA MET A 233 -6.59 -8.24 -25.58
C MET A 233 -6.95 -9.63 -25.03
N ILE A 234 -7.27 -9.75 -23.74
CA ILE A 234 -7.68 -11.03 -23.14
C ILE A 234 -9.01 -11.51 -23.73
N VAL A 235 -10.00 -10.63 -23.93
CA VAL A 235 -11.27 -10.99 -24.55
C VAL A 235 -11.07 -11.47 -25.98
N LEU A 236 -10.29 -10.75 -26.78
CA LEU A 236 -9.99 -11.11 -28.17
C LEU A 236 -9.20 -12.42 -28.26
N ALA A 237 -8.25 -12.65 -27.34
CA ALA A 237 -7.52 -13.91 -27.25
C ALA A 237 -8.46 -15.08 -26.90
N GLY A 238 -9.40 -14.87 -25.96
CA GLY A 238 -10.43 -15.87 -25.63
C GLY A 238 -11.33 -16.18 -26.83
N ALA A 239 -11.83 -15.16 -27.53
CA ALA A 239 -12.62 -15.33 -28.74
C ALA A 239 -11.86 -16.12 -29.82
N THR A 240 -10.62 -15.73 -30.07
CA THR A 240 -9.74 -16.37 -31.05
C THR A 240 -9.49 -17.83 -30.68
N PHE A 241 -9.19 -18.11 -29.41
CA PHE A 241 -9.02 -19.47 -28.91
C PHE A 241 -10.30 -20.30 -29.09
N GLY A 242 -11.46 -19.77 -28.70
CA GLY A 242 -12.74 -20.46 -28.86
C GLY A 242 -13.10 -20.75 -30.32
N TYR A 243 -12.81 -19.82 -31.23
CA TYR A 243 -13.01 -20.01 -32.66
C TYR A 243 -12.17 -21.17 -33.19
N PHE A 244 -10.86 -21.18 -32.94
CA PHE A 244 -9.98 -22.25 -33.46
C PHE A 244 -10.20 -23.60 -32.78
N ALA A 245 -10.39 -23.61 -31.45
CA ALA A 245 -10.59 -24.85 -30.69
C ALA A 245 -11.90 -25.58 -31.06
N SER A 246 -12.89 -24.86 -31.58
CA SER A 246 -14.19 -25.42 -31.97
C SER A 246 -14.33 -25.69 -33.47
N GLY A 247 -13.31 -25.43 -34.28
CA GLY A 247 -13.41 -25.57 -35.74
C GLY A 247 -14.23 -24.45 -36.41
N GLY A 248 -14.29 -23.26 -35.79
CA GLY A 248 -14.86 -22.06 -36.38
C GLY A 248 -16.27 -21.68 -35.88
N LEU A 249 -16.76 -22.28 -34.79
CA LEU A 249 -18.09 -21.97 -34.26
C LEU A 249 -18.09 -20.61 -33.55
N ALA A 250 -18.95 -19.70 -34.02
CA ALA A 250 -19.11 -18.37 -33.43
C ALA A 250 -19.61 -18.42 -31.98
N SER A 251 -20.46 -19.39 -31.63
CA SER A 251 -20.98 -19.57 -30.27
C SER A 251 -19.88 -19.91 -29.26
N GLU A 252 -18.91 -20.74 -29.65
CA GLU A 252 -17.77 -21.07 -28.80
C GLU A 252 -16.78 -19.90 -28.72
N SER A 253 -16.54 -19.19 -29.83
CA SER A 253 -15.77 -17.93 -29.78
C SER A 253 -16.31 -16.97 -28.71
N LEU A 254 -17.62 -16.67 -28.73
CA LEU A 254 -18.24 -15.80 -27.72
C LEU A 254 -18.15 -16.39 -26.30
N ARG A 255 -18.37 -17.69 -26.15
CA ARG A 255 -18.27 -18.38 -24.86
C ARG A 255 -16.90 -18.20 -24.22
N TYR A 256 -15.82 -18.43 -24.96
CA TYR A 256 -14.46 -18.28 -24.45
C TYR A 256 -14.10 -16.80 -24.22
N ALA A 257 -14.55 -15.88 -25.07
CA ALA A 257 -14.39 -14.44 -24.82
C ALA A 257 -15.01 -14.02 -23.48
N TYR A 258 -16.27 -14.40 -23.23
CA TYR A 258 -16.95 -14.08 -21.97
C TYR A 258 -16.36 -14.84 -20.78
N SER A 259 -15.97 -16.10 -20.96
CA SER A 259 -15.31 -16.88 -19.93
C SER A 259 -14.01 -16.22 -19.47
N TRP A 260 -13.16 -15.81 -20.41
CA TRP A 260 -11.90 -15.14 -20.08
C TRP A 260 -12.13 -13.74 -19.52
N ALA A 261 -13.17 -13.03 -19.98
CA ALA A 261 -13.57 -11.76 -19.37
C ALA A 261 -13.92 -11.91 -17.89
N VAL A 262 -14.68 -12.95 -17.53
CA VAL A 262 -15.06 -13.21 -16.14
C VAL A 262 -13.86 -13.69 -15.33
N TRP A 263 -13.17 -14.73 -15.77
CA TRP A 263 -12.14 -15.40 -14.95
C TRP A 263 -10.78 -14.70 -15.00
N ALA A 264 -10.28 -14.39 -16.20
CA ALA A 264 -8.93 -13.85 -16.38
C ALA A 264 -8.84 -12.32 -16.14
N ILE A 265 -9.96 -11.62 -16.27
CA ILE A 265 -10.05 -10.18 -15.99
C ILE A 265 -10.73 -9.93 -14.66
N ALA A 266 -12.04 -10.19 -14.54
CA ALA A 266 -12.82 -9.69 -13.41
C ALA A 266 -12.48 -10.41 -12.08
N VAL A 267 -12.65 -11.73 -12.01
CA VAL A 267 -12.35 -12.54 -10.81
C VAL A 267 -10.90 -12.32 -10.39
N ARG A 268 -9.96 -12.49 -11.30
CA ARG A 268 -8.53 -12.25 -11.02
C ARG A 268 -8.27 -10.84 -10.48
N THR A 269 -8.83 -9.79 -11.10
CA THR A 269 -8.64 -8.40 -10.61
C THR A 269 -9.21 -8.22 -9.20
N VAL A 270 -10.42 -8.74 -8.93
CA VAL A 270 -11.06 -8.66 -7.61
C VAL A 270 -10.24 -9.39 -6.55
N PHE A 271 -9.70 -10.57 -6.86
CA PHE A 271 -8.80 -11.29 -5.96
C PHE A 271 -7.52 -10.51 -5.65
N VAL A 272 -6.89 -9.89 -6.65
CA VAL A 272 -5.72 -9.04 -6.45
C VAL A 272 -6.07 -7.81 -5.60
N LEU A 273 -7.19 -7.14 -5.88
CA LEU A 273 -7.66 -5.97 -5.13
C LEU A 273 -7.87 -6.31 -3.65
N HIS A 274 -8.66 -7.35 -3.34
CA HIS A 274 -8.89 -7.75 -1.95
C HIS A 274 -7.63 -8.28 -1.27
N GLY A 275 -6.73 -8.93 -2.01
CA GLY A 275 -5.42 -9.32 -1.48
C GLY A 275 -4.61 -8.11 -1.03
N THR A 276 -4.49 -7.08 -1.87
CA THR A 276 -3.80 -5.83 -1.52
C THR A 276 -4.50 -5.08 -0.38
N TRP A 277 -5.82 -4.94 -0.45
CA TRP A 277 -6.61 -4.27 0.58
C TRP A 277 -6.58 -4.98 1.94
N ALA A 278 -6.43 -6.31 1.94
CA ALA A 278 -6.25 -7.09 3.16
C ALA A 278 -4.87 -6.88 3.80
N VAL A 279 -3.85 -6.51 3.02
CA VAL A 279 -2.56 -6.06 3.59
C VAL A 279 -2.78 -4.80 4.42
N ASN A 280 -3.44 -3.79 3.86
CA ASN A 280 -3.74 -2.54 4.55
C ASN A 280 -4.65 -2.74 5.77
N SER A 281 -5.66 -3.60 5.67
CA SER A 281 -6.64 -3.79 6.76
C SER A 281 -6.25 -4.88 7.74
N LEU A 282 -6.23 -6.14 7.31
CA LEU A 282 -6.02 -7.29 8.20
C LEU A 282 -4.60 -7.32 8.76
N SER A 283 -3.58 -6.94 7.97
CA SER A 283 -2.18 -6.99 8.43
C SER A 283 -1.79 -5.81 9.32
N HIS A 284 -2.73 -4.93 9.70
CA HIS A 284 -2.56 -3.90 10.72
C HIS A 284 -3.36 -4.17 12.00
N VAL A 285 -4.23 -5.19 11.99
CA VAL A 285 -5.12 -5.48 13.12
C VAL A 285 -4.94 -6.90 13.64
N PHE A 286 -4.62 -7.86 12.76
CA PHE A 286 -4.58 -9.29 13.10
C PHE A 286 -3.31 -9.99 12.61
N GLY A 287 -2.60 -10.64 13.53
CA GLY A 287 -1.40 -11.42 13.26
C GLY A 287 -0.39 -11.34 14.40
N TYR A 288 0.85 -11.78 14.13
CA TYR A 288 1.96 -11.72 15.10
C TYR A 288 2.97 -10.63 14.72
N ARG A 289 3.94 -10.34 15.60
CA ARG A 289 5.03 -9.39 15.31
C ARG A 289 6.38 -10.06 15.57
N ASN A 290 7.32 -9.88 14.66
CA ASN A 290 8.73 -10.19 14.90
C ASN A 290 9.51 -8.98 15.42
N TYR A 291 9.04 -7.77 15.09
CA TYR A 291 9.74 -6.51 15.32
C TYR A 291 8.84 -5.50 16.02
N GLN A 292 9.45 -4.72 16.90
CA GLN A 292 8.83 -3.50 17.42
C GLN A 292 8.89 -2.41 16.33
N THR A 293 7.72 -1.94 15.89
CA THR A 293 7.56 -0.83 14.95
C THR A 293 6.67 0.23 15.60
N ARG A 294 6.67 1.45 15.04
CA ARG A 294 5.88 2.59 15.52
C ARG A 294 4.40 2.53 15.15
N ASP A 295 4.00 1.53 14.37
CA ASP A 295 2.66 1.29 13.85
C ASP A 295 2.10 -0.03 14.40
N ASN A 296 0.90 -0.40 13.95
CA ASN A 296 0.24 -1.65 14.30
C ASN A 296 0.41 -2.75 13.25
N SER A 297 1.37 -2.65 12.34
CA SER A 297 1.66 -3.74 11.39
C SER A 297 1.87 -5.10 12.09
N ARG A 298 1.39 -6.15 11.44
CA ARG A 298 1.37 -7.55 11.88
C ARG A 298 1.73 -8.46 10.70
N ASN A 299 2.42 -9.54 10.99
CA ASN A 299 2.61 -10.66 10.07
C ASN A 299 1.37 -11.54 10.09
N ASN A 300 0.80 -11.81 8.91
CA ASN A 300 -0.40 -12.58 8.72
C ASN A 300 -0.22 -13.59 7.57
N TRP A 301 -0.20 -14.87 7.90
CA TRP A 301 0.11 -15.94 6.96
C TRP A 301 -0.98 -16.13 5.88
N LEU A 302 -2.25 -15.92 6.21
CA LEU A 302 -3.35 -16.00 5.25
C LEU A 302 -3.23 -14.89 4.21
N VAL A 303 -2.97 -13.66 4.68
CA VAL A 303 -2.73 -12.53 3.77
C VAL A 303 -1.48 -12.81 2.94
N ALA A 304 -0.39 -13.30 3.54
CA ALA A 304 0.84 -13.60 2.81
C ALA A 304 0.66 -14.63 1.70
N LEU A 305 -0.21 -15.64 1.90
CA LEU A 305 -0.53 -16.64 0.88
C LEU A 305 -1.19 -16.00 -0.35
N PHE A 306 -2.25 -15.21 -0.16
CA PHE A 306 -3.01 -14.63 -1.27
C PHE A 306 -2.33 -13.41 -1.90
N SER A 307 -1.46 -12.74 -1.15
CA SER A 307 -0.71 -11.56 -1.59
C SER A 307 0.76 -11.87 -1.93
N HIS A 308 1.14 -13.14 -2.10
CA HIS A 308 2.48 -13.53 -2.56
C HIS A 308 3.65 -13.05 -1.66
N GLY A 309 3.41 -12.96 -0.34
CA GLY A 309 4.40 -12.57 0.66
C GLY A 309 4.18 -11.20 1.30
N GLU A 310 3.23 -10.40 0.82
CA GLU A 310 2.97 -9.04 1.35
C GLU A 310 2.35 -9.03 2.75
N GLY A 311 1.74 -10.14 3.18
CA GLY A 311 1.23 -10.32 4.53
C GLY A 311 2.31 -10.45 5.62
N TRP A 312 3.60 -10.56 5.28
CA TRP A 312 4.69 -10.42 6.26
C TRP A 312 4.94 -8.95 6.60
N HIS A 313 3.85 -8.27 7.00
CA HIS A 313 3.76 -6.82 6.97
C HIS A 313 4.52 -6.15 8.11
N ASN A 314 4.61 -6.79 9.28
CA ASN A 314 5.42 -6.28 10.39
C ASN A 314 6.92 -6.33 10.08
N ASN A 315 7.38 -7.38 9.38
CA ASN A 315 8.76 -7.46 8.90
C ASN A 315 9.05 -6.34 7.90
N HIS A 316 8.13 -6.16 6.95
CA HIS A 316 8.20 -5.10 5.96
C HIS A 316 8.26 -3.71 6.58
N HIS A 317 7.38 -3.39 7.54
CA HIS A 317 7.39 -2.11 8.24
C HIS A 317 8.65 -1.87 9.09
N ALA A 318 9.29 -2.94 9.58
CA ALA A 318 10.56 -2.84 10.28
C ALA A 318 11.73 -2.55 9.33
N GLU A 319 11.72 -3.15 8.14
CA GLU A 319 12.77 -2.98 7.13
C GLU A 319 12.20 -2.74 5.73
N PRO A 320 11.62 -1.55 5.44
CA PRO A 320 10.83 -1.32 4.22
C PRO A 320 11.60 -1.51 2.92
N ARG A 321 12.92 -1.28 2.95
CA ARG A 321 13.81 -1.46 1.79
C ARG A 321 14.19 -2.91 1.51
N SER A 322 13.93 -3.86 2.42
CA SER A 322 14.24 -5.26 2.19
C SER A 322 13.43 -5.80 1.03
N ALA A 323 14.08 -6.43 0.05
CA ALA A 323 13.40 -7.11 -1.04
C ALA A 323 12.71 -8.42 -0.60
N ALA A 324 13.03 -8.93 0.58
CA ALA A 324 12.34 -10.06 1.21
C ALA A 324 11.50 -9.55 2.38
N HIS A 325 10.20 -9.85 2.40
CA HIS A 325 9.35 -9.57 3.56
C HIS A 325 9.30 -10.77 4.52
N GLY A 326 9.48 -11.99 4.02
CA GLY A 326 9.65 -13.17 4.87
C GLY A 326 11.05 -13.21 5.50
N HIS A 327 11.15 -13.12 6.83
CA HIS A 327 12.42 -13.08 7.57
C HIS A 327 12.68 -14.37 8.37
N ARG A 328 11.66 -15.20 8.60
CA ARG A 328 11.76 -16.54 9.21
C ARG A 328 11.65 -17.63 8.15
N TRP A 329 12.17 -18.82 8.45
CA TRP A 329 12.20 -19.95 7.51
C TRP A 329 10.80 -20.42 7.07
N TYR A 330 9.78 -20.26 7.93
CA TYR A 330 8.39 -20.61 7.64
C TYR A 330 7.60 -19.45 6.99
N GLU A 331 8.20 -18.27 6.89
CA GLU A 331 7.57 -17.10 6.26
C GLU A 331 7.79 -17.16 4.74
N PHE A 332 7.04 -18.05 4.07
CA PHE A 332 7.17 -18.23 2.63
C PHE A 332 6.79 -16.94 1.88
N ASP A 333 7.72 -16.45 1.07
CA ASP A 333 7.59 -15.22 0.30
C ASP A 333 7.85 -15.52 -1.17
N MET A 334 6.77 -15.62 -1.95
CA MET A 334 6.87 -16.02 -3.36
C MET A 334 7.50 -14.92 -4.22
N SER A 335 7.15 -13.66 -3.95
CA SER A 335 7.72 -12.50 -4.64
C SER A 335 9.23 -12.42 -4.42
N TRP A 336 9.70 -12.76 -3.22
CA TRP A 336 11.12 -12.88 -2.94
C TRP A 336 11.80 -13.94 -3.79
N ARG A 337 11.20 -15.14 -3.93
CA ARG A 337 11.76 -16.21 -4.78
C ARG A 337 11.91 -15.75 -6.24
N VAL A 338 10.95 -15.00 -6.76
CA VAL A 338 11.05 -14.42 -8.11
C VAL A 338 12.21 -13.43 -8.21
N ILE A 339 12.39 -12.55 -7.23
CA ILE A 339 13.51 -11.59 -7.21
C ILE A 339 14.84 -12.34 -7.14
N GLN A 340 14.95 -13.41 -6.35
CA GLN A 340 16.15 -14.26 -6.32
C GLN A 340 16.43 -14.91 -7.69
N LEU A 341 15.41 -15.38 -8.41
CA LEU A 341 15.59 -15.93 -9.76
C LEU A 341 16.06 -14.85 -10.74
N LEU A 342 15.50 -13.64 -10.68
CA LEU A 342 15.95 -12.50 -11.48
C LEU A 342 17.40 -12.11 -11.16
N GLU A 343 17.79 -12.18 -9.89
CA GLU A 343 19.16 -11.94 -9.43
C GLU A 343 20.12 -13.00 -9.98
N MET A 344 19.73 -14.28 -9.94
CA MET A 344 20.52 -15.40 -10.47
C MET A 344 20.82 -15.26 -11.95
N VAL A 345 19.88 -14.73 -12.74
CA VAL A 345 20.07 -14.47 -14.18
C VAL A 345 20.64 -13.07 -14.49
N GLY A 346 21.01 -12.30 -13.46
CA GLY A 346 21.64 -10.98 -13.59
C GLY A 346 20.70 -9.83 -13.98
N LEU A 347 19.39 -10.04 -13.95
CA LEU A 347 18.36 -9.04 -14.24
C LEU A 347 18.01 -8.17 -13.03
N ALA A 348 18.08 -8.72 -11.81
CA ALA A 348 18.01 -7.94 -10.58
C ALA A 348 19.41 -7.70 -10.02
N LYS A 349 19.69 -6.45 -9.62
CA LYS A 349 20.95 -5.99 -9.04
C LYS A 349 20.68 -5.22 -7.77
N ASP A 350 21.73 -4.96 -6.99
CA ASP A 350 21.66 -4.19 -5.74
C ASP A 350 20.55 -4.69 -4.79
N VAL A 351 20.36 -6.01 -4.74
CA VAL A 351 19.25 -6.64 -4.00
C VAL A 351 19.49 -6.47 -2.49
N VAL A 352 18.63 -5.70 -1.85
CA VAL A 352 18.66 -5.43 -0.42
C VAL A 352 18.05 -6.63 0.31
N ARG A 353 18.87 -7.31 1.10
CA ARG A 353 18.45 -8.43 1.96
C ARG A 353 18.06 -7.93 3.36
N PRO A 354 17.20 -8.65 4.09
CA PRO A 354 16.88 -8.29 5.46
C PRO A 354 18.13 -8.33 6.31
N LYS A 355 18.30 -7.35 7.19
CA LYS A 355 19.35 -7.37 8.19
C LYS A 355 19.04 -8.56 9.07
N GLY A 356 19.93 -9.56 9.06
CA GLY A 356 19.77 -10.74 9.90
C GLY A 356 19.44 -10.29 11.32
N SER A 357 18.60 -11.06 12.03
CA SER A 357 18.29 -10.82 13.44
C SER A 357 19.55 -11.01 14.29
N GLY A 358 20.53 -10.12 14.14
CA GLY A 358 21.67 -10.00 15.01
C GLY A 358 21.07 -9.77 16.37
N LYS A 359 21.24 -10.75 17.26
CA LYS A 359 21.01 -10.59 18.69
C LYS A 359 21.66 -9.27 19.08
N ARG A 360 20.86 -8.21 19.22
CA ARG A 360 21.30 -6.99 19.85
C ARG A 360 21.54 -7.43 21.28
N LYS A 361 22.78 -7.78 21.63
CA LYS A 361 23.18 -7.99 23.02
C LYS A 361 22.72 -6.73 23.72
N GLN A 362 21.79 -6.86 24.66
CA GLN A 362 21.51 -5.76 25.57
C GLN A 362 22.86 -5.36 26.18
N PRO A 363 23.18 -4.06 26.26
CA PRO A 363 24.33 -3.64 27.04
C PRO A 363 24.05 -4.10 28.48
N THR A 364 24.82 -5.09 28.93
CA THR A 364 24.95 -5.42 30.34
C THR A 364 25.85 -4.35 30.94
N GLY A 365 25.33 -3.58 31.89
CA GLY A 365 26.07 -2.59 32.67
C GLY A 365 25.54 -1.19 32.47
#